data_AF-A0A3S1CY78-F1
#
_entry.id   AF-A0A3S1CY78-F1
#
_cell.length_a   1.000
_cell.length_b   1.000
_cell.length_c   1.000
_cell.angle_alpha   90.00
_cell.angle_beta   90.00
_cell.angle_gamma   90.00
#
_symmetry.space_group_name_H-M   'P 1'
#
loop_
_entity.id
_entity.type
_entity.pdbx_description
1 polymer ?
#
loop_
_entity_poly.entity_id
_entity_poly.type
_entity_poly.pdbx_seq_one_letter_code
_entity_poly.pdbx_strand_id
1 'polypeptide(L)' 'MKKFSCLALGLLVLSSCSKYSSNGENLYLQSRNGQRVEVPPPLTSSNISNFYDLPEQTQNATVNIEPPVEATTF' A
#
# COMPACT_ATOMS: atom_id res chain seq x y z
N MET A 1 13.60 -3.39 38.67
CA MET A 1 12.53 -3.08 37.70
C MET A 1 13.03 -2.45 36.39
N LYS A 2 14.02 -1.53 36.41
CA LYS A 2 14.56 -0.89 35.19
C LYS A 2 15.14 -1.86 34.13
N LYS A 3 15.77 -2.95 34.58
CA LYS A 3 16.37 -3.99 33.70
C LYS A 3 15.33 -4.71 32.82
N PHE A 4 14.18 -5.03 33.41
CA PHE A 4 13.07 -5.68 32.71
C PHE A 4 12.37 -4.71 31.74
N SER A 5 12.31 -3.43 32.08
CA SER A 5 11.80 -2.39 31.18
C SER A 5 12.66 -2.26 29.93
N CYS A 6 13.99 -2.27 30.05
CA CYS A 6 14.90 -2.25 28.89
C CYS A 6 14.75 -3.50 28.02
N LEU A 7 14.57 -4.68 28.63
CA LEU A 7 14.39 -5.94 27.91
C LEU A 7 13.06 -5.95 27.12
N ALA A 8 11.98 -5.47 27.74
CA ALA A 8 10.68 -5.34 27.08
C ALA A 8 10.72 -4.34 25.91
N LEU A 9 11.41 -3.21 26.09
CA LEU A 9 11.60 -2.22 25.02
C LEU A 9 12.39 -2.81 23.85
N GLY A 10 13.45 -3.56 24.14
CA GLY A 10 14.29 -4.21 23.12
C GLY A 10 13.47 -5.17 22.26
N LEU A 11 12.70 -6.06 22.87
CA LEU A 11 11.86 -7.02 22.15
C LEU A 11 10.82 -6.32 21.24
N LEU A 12 10.28 -5.19 21.67
CA LEU A 12 9.34 -4.38 20.88
C LEU A 12 10.01 -3.78 19.64
N VAL A 13 11.22 -3.24 19.79
CA VAL A 13 11.98 -2.67 18.66
C VAL A 13 12.39 -3.76 17.66
N LEU A 14 12.79 -4.94 18.13
CA LEU A 14 13.17 -6.06 17.25
C LEU A 14 11.99 -6.55 16.37
N SER A 15 10.74 -6.44 16.86
CA SER A 15 9.56 -6.83 16.09
C SER A 15 9.21 -5.90 14.91
N SER A 16 9.82 -4.70 14.84
CA SER A 16 9.55 -3.73 13.77
C SER A 16 10.39 -3.93 12.50
N CYS A 17 11.40 -4.81 12.53
CA CYS A 17 12.35 -4.96 11.42
C CYS A 17 11.91 -5.94 10.31
N SER A 18 10.74 -6.57 10.41
CA SER A 18 10.34 -7.67 9.50
C SER A 18 9.42 -7.26 8.35
N LYS A 19 9.00 -6.00 8.23
CA LYS A 19 8.15 -5.56 7.11
C LYS A 19 8.97 -5.20 5.87
N TYR A 20 9.20 -6.17 4.97
CA TYR A 20 9.48 -5.84 3.59
C TYR A 20 8.20 -5.35 2.93
N SER A 21 8.10 -4.03 2.82
CA SER A 21 6.90 -3.26 2.48
C SER A 21 6.58 -3.28 0.97
N SER A 22 7.49 -3.77 0.11
CA SER A 22 7.56 -3.47 -1.34
C SER A 22 8.23 -2.14 -1.66
N ASN A 23 8.74 -2.02 -2.89
CA ASN A 23 9.39 -0.80 -3.38
C ASN A 23 8.32 0.30 -3.56
N GLY A 24 8.13 1.14 -2.54
CA GLY A 24 7.29 2.33 -2.62
C GLY A 24 5.86 2.21 -2.07
N GLU A 25 5.61 1.29 -1.11
CA GLU A 25 4.28 0.92 -0.58
C GLU A 25 3.37 2.10 -0.20
N ASN A 26 3.93 3.26 0.09
CA ASN A 26 3.16 4.41 0.57
C ASN A 26 3.01 5.55 -0.45
N LEU A 27 3.79 5.55 -1.54
CA LEU A 27 3.72 6.65 -2.51
C LEU A 27 2.41 6.65 -3.28
N TYR A 28 1.92 5.46 -3.67
CA TYR A 28 0.63 5.34 -4.33
C TYR A 28 -0.53 5.58 -3.35
N LEU A 29 -0.39 5.21 -2.07
CA LEU A 29 -1.40 5.47 -1.02
C LEU A 29 -1.54 6.95 -0.67
N GLN A 30 -0.49 7.75 -0.88
CA GLN A 30 -0.51 9.21 -0.67
C GLN A 30 -1.00 9.98 -1.89
N SER A 31 -1.24 9.30 -3.02
CA SER A 31 -1.75 9.91 -4.23
C SER A 31 -3.11 10.56 -3.98
N ARG A 32 -3.29 11.77 -4.51
CA ARG A 32 -4.59 12.45 -4.55
C ARG A 32 -5.32 12.21 -5.87
N ASN A 33 -4.75 11.40 -6.77
CA ASN A 33 -5.35 11.10 -8.05
C ASN A 33 -6.65 10.31 -7.80
N GLY A 34 -7.76 10.90 -8.23
CA GLY A 34 -9.07 10.28 -8.12
C GLY A 34 -9.32 9.26 -9.22
N GLN A 35 -10.57 8.81 -9.27
CA GLN A 35 -11.04 7.83 -10.24
C GLN A 35 -10.87 8.27 -11.72
N ARG A 36 -10.85 9.59 -11.94
CA ARG A 36 -10.82 10.21 -13.26
C ARG A 36 -9.60 11.11 -13.42
N VAL A 37 -9.15 11.23 -14.66
CA VAL A 37 -8.10 12.18 -15.03
C VAL A 37 -8.64 13.61 -14.85
N GLU A 38 -7.98 14.39 -14.00
CA GLU A 38 -8.25 15.82 -13.86
C GLU A 38 -7.55 16.56 -15.01
N VAL A 39 -8.35 17.17 -15.89
CA VAL A 39 -7.83 17.95 -17.02
C VAL A 39 -7.86 19.43 -16.64
N PRO A 40 -6.70 20.10 -16.55
CA PRO A 40 -6.66 21.51 -16.16
C PRO A 40 -7.14 22.42 -17.31
N PRO A 41 -7.81 23.54 -17.01
CA PRO A 41 -8.13 24.54 -18.03
C PRO A 41 -6.87 25.10 -18.71
N PRO A 42 -6.92 25.48 -20.00
CA PRO A 42 -8.08 25.46 -20.90
C PRO A 42 -8.27 24.11 -21.64
N LEU A 43 -7.52 23.07 -21.26
CA LEU A 43 -7.63 21.76 -21.89
C LEU A 43 -8.99 21.12 -21.57
N THR A 44 -9.46 20.25 -22.45
CA THR A 44 -10.74 19.55 -22.29
C THR A 44 -10.54 18.04 -22.41
N SER A 45 -11.41 17.27 -21.76
CA SER A 45 -11.41 15.81 -21.76
C SER A 45 -12.11 15.19 -22.97
N SER A 46 -12.54 15.98 -23.97
CA SER A 46 -13.43 15.53 -25.06
C SER A 46 -12.84 14.40 -25.91
N ASN A 47 -11.51 14.33 -26.01
CA ASN A 47 -10.80 13.32 -26.80
C ASN A 47 -10.11 12.26 -25.94
N ILE A 48 -10.34 12.27 -24.63
CA ILE A 48 -9.78 11.28 -23.72
C ILE A 48 -10.73 10.09 -23.67
N SER A 49 -10.21 8.91 -23.99
CA SER A 49 -10.94 7.66 -23.84
C SER A 49 -11.20 7.37 -22.35
N ASN A 50 -12.34 6.76 -22.05
CA ASN A 50 -12.64 6.23 -20.71
C ASN A 50 -11.72 5.06 -20.29
N PHE A 51 -10.74 4.68 -21.12
CA PHE A 51 -9.74 3.67 -20.79
C PHE A 51 -8.98 3.95 -19.48
N TYR A 52 -8.82 5.23 -19.12
CA TYR A 52 -8.15 5.63 -17.88
C TYR A 52 -9.10 5.86 -16.69
N ASP A 53 -10.41 5.67 -16.87
CA ASP A 53 -11.36 5.73 -15.77
C ASP A 53 -11.15 4.48 -14.91
N LEU A 54 -10.70 4.70 -13.67
CA LEU A 54 -10.51 3.62 -12.71
C LEU A 54 -11.87 3.18 -12.15
N PRO A 55 -12.01 1.94 -11.67
CA PRO A 55 -13.17 1.57 -10.86
C PRO A 55 -13.08 2.27 -9.49
N GLU A 56 -14.23 2.39 -8.81
CA GLU A 56 -14.27 2.92 -7.45
C GLU A 56 -13.54 1.97 -6.49
N GLN A 57 -12.57 2.49 -5.73
CA GLN A 57 -11.85 1.72 -4.71
C GLN A 57 -12.56 1.84 -3.36
N THR A 58 -13.37 0.83 -3.01
CA THR A 58 -14.09 0.75 -1.73
C THR A 58 -13.40 -0.14 -0.69
N GLN A 59 -12.28 -0.74 -1.07
CA GLN A 59 -11.59 -1.76 -0.28
C GLN A 59 -10.26 -1.24 0.29
N ASN A 60 -9.75 -1.92 1.31
CA ASN A 60 -8.43 -1.62 1.86
C ASN A 60 -7.35 -1.98 0.84
N ALA A 61 -6.51 -1.01 0.48
CA ALA A 61 -5.42 -1.17 -0.48
C ALA A 61 -4.20 -1.95 0.07
N THR A 62 -4.23 -2.37 1.34
CA THR A 62 -3.18 -3.21 1.94
C THR A 62 -3.24 -4.62 1.34
N VAL A 63 -2.13 -5.08 0.75
CA VAL A 63 -2.03 -6.39 0.10
C VAL A 63 -0.98 -7.27 0.80
N ASN A 64 -1.21 -8.60 0.84
CA ASN A 64 -0.16 -9.54 1.18
C ASN A 64 0.61 -9.90 -0.10
N ILE A 65 1.92 -9.64 -0.12
CA ILE A 65 2.82 -9.95 -1.23
C ILE A 65 3.65 -11.20 -1.00
N GLU A 66 3.46 -11.89 0.12
CA GLU A 66 4.10 -13.18 0.36
C GLU A 66 3.68 -14.18 -0.72
N PRO A 67 4.62 -15.02 -1.22
CA PRO A 67 4.26 -16.08 -2.14
C PRO A 67 3.16 -16.96 -1.56
N PRO A 68 2.19 -17.41 -2.38
CA PRO A 68 1.17 -18.33 -1.91
C PRO A 68 1.83 -19.62 -1.44
N VAL A 69 1.36 -20.16 -0.31
CA VAL A 69 1.82 -21.46 0.17
C VAL A 69 1.22 -22.52 -0.74
N GLU A 70 2.04 -23.21 -1.52
CA GLU A 70 1.58 -24.41 -2.22
C GLU A 70 1.14 -25.44 -1.19
N ALA A 71 -0.07 -25.99 -1.36
CA ALA A 71 -0.52 -27.11 -0.56
C ALA A 71 0.34 -28.33 -0.91
N THR A 72 1.46 -28.50 -0.22
CA THR A 72 2.25 -29.72 -0.24
C THR A 72 1.48 -30.80 0.52
N THR A 73 0.50 -31.40 -0.14
CA THR A 73 0.01 -32.74 0.20
C THR A 73 1.16 -33.73 -0.01
N PHE A 74 1.76 -34.16 1.09
CA PHE A 74 2.53 -35.40 1.17
C PHE A 74 1.72 -36.46 1.92
#